data_AF-A0A372IMR0-F1
#
_entry.id   AF-A0A372IMR0-F1
#
_cell.length_a   1.000
_cell.length_b   1.000
_cell.length_c   1.000
_cell.angle_alpha   90.00
_cell.angle_beta   90.00
_cell.angle_gamma   90.00
#
_symmetry.space_group_name_H-M   'P 1'
#
loop_
_entity.id
_entity.type
_entity.pdbx_description
1 polymer ?
#
loop_
_entity_poly.entity_id
_entity_poly.type
_entity_poly.pdbx_seq_one_letter_code
_entity_poly.pdbx_strand_id
1 'polypeptide(L)'
;MKASSFEFRFRMLIGILLYVMGFRAPWQRYTSVSALPTAWIETASLLARTHWIGLNQSTQLITSLAILFALGGAALRVWGTAFLGGAIVTSGSLHAEKVLSAGPYRFVRNPLYLGSWIFSAGVAILMPPQGAVFFLVAQAVFYFRLILREEDFLTVRLGTPYIEYHRRVPRLLPTLFPQVPASANRPDWGRSVLAEVYPAGMSLCLAALAWRYNVQLLIQCVMICFGLSLVIRALASKESRSSTEPA
;
A
#
# COMPACT_ATOMS: atom_id res chain seq x y z
N MET A 1 -20.60 0.70 -9.34
CA MET A 1 -19.58 1.22 -8.40
C MET A 1 -18.41 0.26 -8.15
N LYS A 2 -18.56 -1.06 -8.29
CA LYS A 2 -17.46 -2.05 -8.15
C LYS A 2 -16.48 -1.98 -9.33
N ALA A 3 -15.23 -2.39 -9.11
CA ALA A 3 -14.22 -2.46 -10.17
C ALA A 3 -14.63 -3.46 -11.27
N SER A 4 -14.35 -3.13 -12.53
CA SER A 4 -14.51 -4.04 -13.66
C SER A 4 -13.48 -5.18 -13.64
N SER A 5 -13.72 -6.25 -14.41
CA SER A 5 -12.73 -7.34 -14.57
C SER A 5 -11.42 -6.81 -15.17
N PHE A 6 -11.52 -5.80 -16.04
CA PHE A 6 -10.37 -5.10 -16.61
C PHE A 6 -9.56 -4.37 -15.53
N GLU A 7 -10.21 -3.55 -14.69
CA GLU A 7 -9.56 -2.83 -13.60
C GLU A 7 -8.83 -3.78 -12.64
N PHE A 8 -9.44 -4.92 -12.32
CA PHE A 8 -8.81 -5.92 -11.46
C PHE A 8 -7.59 -6.56 -12.12
N ARG A 9 -7.70 -6.98 -13.39
CA ARG A 9 -6.60 -7.62 -14.12
C ARG A 9 -5.41 -6.69 -14.30
N PHE A 10 -5.66 -5.42 -14.59
CA PHE A 10 -4.63 -4.42 -14.83
C PHE A 10 -4.33 -3.54 -13.61
N ARG A 11 -4.70 -3.98 -12.41
CA ARG A 11 -4.56 -3.20 -11.17
C ARG A 11 -3.15 -2.68 -10.92
N MET A 12 -2.14 -3.45 -11.30
CA MET A 12 -0.75 -3.04 -11.19
C MET A 12 -0.39 -1.91 -12.15
N LEU A 13 -0.82 -1.99 -13.42
CA LEU A 13 -0.61 -0.92 -14.41
C LEU A 13 -1.34 0.35 -14.01
N ILE A 14 -2.58 0.24 -13.52
CA ILE A 14 -3.34 1.37 -13.01
C ILE A 14 -2.60 2.00 -11.82
N GLY A 15 -2.09 1.19 -10.89
CA GLY A 15 -1.28 1.66 -9.77
C GLY A 15 -0.03 2.41 -10.24
N ILE A 16 0.72 1.86 -11.21
CA ILE A 16 1.90 2.53 -11.81
C ILE A 16 1.49 3.86 -12.44
N LEU A 17 0.39 3.88 -13.20
CA LEU A 17 -0.10 5.10 -13.83
C LEU A 17 -0.46 6.17 -12.78
N LEU A 18 -1.10 5.79 -11.69
CA LEU A 18 -1.38 6.70 -10.57
C LEU A 18 -0.09 7.27 -9.96
N TYR A 19 0.92 6.44 -9.74
CA TYR A 19 2.23 6.89 -9.27
C TYR A 19 2.88 7.88 -10.26
N VAL A 20 2.90 7.54 -11.55
CA VAL A 20 3.47 8.40 -12.61
C VAL A 20 2.72 9.73 -12.67
N MET A 21 1.39 9.73 -12.66
CA MET A 21 0.59 10.95 -12.65
C MET A 21 0.85 11.79 -11.39
N GLY A 22 0.94 11.16 -10.22
CA GLY A 22 1.26 11.84 -8.96
C GLY A 22 2.60 12.57 -9.01
N PHE A 23 3.65 11.94 -9.55
CA PHE A 23 5.00 12.52 -9.62
C PHE A 23 5.23 13.47 -10.81
N ARG A 24 4.61 13.22 -11.97
CA ARG A 24 5.03 13.83 -13.24
C ARG A 24 3.99 14.71 -13.92
N ALA A 25 2.71 14.58 -13.59
CA ALA A 25 1.72 15.43 -14.25
C ALA A 25 1.95 16.91 -13.86
N PRO A 26 1.73 17.86 -14.77
CA PRO A 26 2.07 19.26 -14.54
C PRO A 26 0.97 19.96 -13.73
N TRP A 27 0.69 19.46 -12.53
CA TRP A 27 -0.37 19.95 -11.64
C TRP A 27 -0.29 21.46 -11.41
N GLN A 28 0.93 21.97 -11.28
CA GLN A 28 1.21 23.39 -11.07
C GLN A 28 0.80 24.29 -12.24
N ARG A 29 0.68 23.75 -13.47
CA ARG A 29 0.19 24.50 -14.63
C ARG A 29 -1.32 24.74 -14.58
N TYR A 30 -2.06 23.87 -13.90
CA TYR A 30 -3.52 23.89 -13.87
C TYR A 30 -4.08 24.48 -12.58
N THR A 31 -3.25 24.62 -11.54
CA THR A 31 -3.70 25.11 -10.25
C THR A 31 -2.64 26.03 -9.61
N SER A 32 -3.06 27.24 -9.23
CA SER A 32 -2.22 28.27 -8.61
C SER A 32 -2.01 28.08 -7.10
N VAL A 33 -2.38 26.90 -6.56
CA VAL A 33 -2.48 26.65 -5.12
C VAL A 33 -1.10 26.55 -4.45
N SER A 34 -0.10 26.02 -5.15
CA SER A 34 1.26 25.91 -4.62
C SER A 34 2.32 25.85 -5.71
N ALA A 35 3.38 26.64 -5.53
CA ALA A 35 4.57 26.64 -6.38
C ALA A 35 5.70 25.75 -5.82
N LEU A 36 5.51 25.13 -4.66
CA LEU A 36 6.56 24.34 -4.01
C LEU A 36 6.75 22.99 -4.71
N PRO A 37 8.00 22.50 -4.79
CA PRO A 37 8.32 21.32 -5.59
C PRO A 37 7.79 20.02 -4.97
N THR A 38 7.57 19.98 -3.65
CA THR A 38 7.10 18.79 -2.94
C THR A 38 6.11 19.11 -1.83
N ALA A 39 5.20 18.15 -1.60
CA ALA A 39 4.28 18.15 -0.48
C ALA A 39 5.02 18.20 0.87
N TRP A 40 6.23 17.66 0.94
CA TRP A 40 7.08 17.73 2.13
C TRP A 40 7.41 19.16 2.53
N ILE A 41 7.94 19.97 1.60
CA ILE A 41 8.33 21.35 1.90
C ILE A 41 7.09 22.19 2.16
N GLU A 42 6.01 21.98 1.41
CA GLU A 42 4.76 22.72 1.61
C GLU A 42 4.15 22.47 2.98
N THR A 43 3.95 21.21 3.36
CA THR A 43 3.32 20.88 4.65
C THR A 43 4.18 21.32 5.82
N ALA A 44 5.51 21.20 5.74
CA ALA A 44 6.42 21.75 6.75
C ALA A 44 6.34 23.29 6.83
N SER A 45 6.24 23.98 5.68
CA SER A 45 6.11 25.44 5.63
C SER A 45 4.77 25.92 6.17
N LEU A 46 3.67 25.24 5.84
CA LEU A 46 2.33 25.54 6.34
C LEU A 46 2.25 25.35 7.86
N LEU A 47 2.86 24.30 8.39
CA LEU A 47 2.89 24.05 9.82
C LEU A 47 3.74 25.10 10.55
N ALA A 48 4.88 25.50 9.99
CA ALA A 48 5.71 26.56 10.55
C ALA A 48 5.00 27.93 10.60
N ARG A 49 4.09 28.21 9.66
CA ARG A 49 3.27 29.44 9.65
C ARG A 49 2.27 29.53 10.80
N THR A 50 1.97 28.42 11.47
CA THR A 50 1.07 28.46 12.64
C THR A 50 1.70 29.19 13.82
N HIS A 51 3.03 29.41 13.83
CA HIS A 51 3.84 29.98 14.92
C HIS A 51 3.97 29.10 16.17
N TRP A 52 3.39 27.89 16.21
CA TRP A 52 3.51 26.96 17.34
C TRP A 52 4.88 26.26 17.37
N ILE A 53 5.44 25.99 16.19
CA ILE A 53 6.73 25.32 16.02
C ILE A 53 7.51 25.95 14.86
N GLY A 54 8.84 25.96 14.96
CA GLY A 54 9.73 26.47 13.92
C GLY A 54 9.81 25.54 12.69
N LEU A 55 10.42 26.04 11.61
CA LEU A 55 10.54 25.31 10.35
C LEU A 55 11.35 24.01 10.48
N ASN A 56 12.40 24.01 11.29
CA ASN A 56 13.20 22.80 11.53
C ASN A 56 12.37 21.71 12.24
N GLN A 57 11.64 22.08 13.30
CA GLN A 57 10.77 21.16 14.04
C GLN A 57 9.61 20.67 13.18
N SER A 58 9.02 21.55 12.36
CA SER A 58 7.98 21.18 11.39
C SER A 58 8.50 20.15 10.39
N THR A 59 9.68 20.38 9.82
CA THR A 59 10.31 19.45 8.88
C THR A 59 10.60 18.10 9.54
N GLN A 60 11.15 18.08 10.75
CA GLN A 60 11.42 16.86 11.50
C GLN A 60 10.13 16.08 11.81
N LEU A 61 9.06 16.77 12.22
CA LEU A 61 7.77 16.15 12.50
C LEU A 61 7.15 15.52 11.25
N ILE A 62 7.09 16.25 10.14
CA ILE A 62 6.56 15.72 8.87
C ILE A 62 7.39 14.53 8.39
N THR A 63 8.71 14.59 8.53
CA THR A 63 9.62 13.47 8.19
C THR A 63 9.32 12.24 9.04
N SER A 64 9.16 12.43 10.35
CA SER A 64 8.88 11.36 11.30
C SER A 64 7.52 10.70 11.03
N LEU A 65 6.49 11.50 10.74
CA LEU A 65 5.16 11.02 10.37
C LEU A 65 5.19 10.23 9.06
N ALA A 66 5.94 10.70 8.06
CA ALA A 66 6.08 9.99 6.79
C ALA A 66 6.79 8.64 6.96
N ILE A 67 7.85 8.58 7.78
CA ILE A 67 8.54 7.33 8.13
C ILE A 67 7.58 6.40 8.88
N LEU A 68 6.82 6.90 9.85
CA LEU A 68 5.85 6.12 10.62
C LEU A 68 4.77 5.52 9.73
N PHE A 69 4.23 6.30 8.78
CA PHE A 69 3.25 5.82 7.81
C PHE A 69 3.85 4.80 6.85
N ALA A 70 5.06 5.03 6.33
CA ALA A 70 5.73 4.07 5.47
C ALA A 70 5.96 2.74 6.20
N LEU A 71 6.57 2.77 7.39
CA LEU A 71 6.85 1.58 8.20
C LEU A 71 5.57 0.87 8.64
N GLY A 72 4.57 1.60 9.15
CA GLY A 72 3.30 1.04 9.60
C GLY A 72 2.51 0.40 8.45
N GLY A 73 2.45 1.07 7.30
CA GLY A 73 1.82 0.54 6.09
C GLY A 73 2.53 -0.71 5.56
N ALA A 74 3.87 -0.70 5.51
CA ALA A 74 4.68 -1.85 5.11
C ALA A 74 4.53 -3.02 6.08
N ALA A 75 4.56 -2.77 7.40
CA ALA A 75 4.37 -3.80 8.42
C ALA A 75 2.99 -4.44 8.32
N LEU A 76 1.93 -3.66 8.12
CA LEU A 76 0.58 -4.18 7.94
C LEU A 76 0.47 -5.04 6.67
N ARG A 77 1.15 -4.65 5.59
CA ARG A 77 1.23 -5.45 4.36
C ARG A 77 1.98 -6.76 4.58
N VAL A 78 3.16 -6.73 5.21
CA VAL A 78 3.92 -7.94 5.55
C VAL A 78 3.11 -8.86 6.46
N TRP A 79 2.39 -8.30 7.44
CA TRP A 79 1.52 -9.09 8.30
C TRP A 79 0.35 -9.73 7.52
N GLY A 80 -0.30 -9.00 6.63
CA GLY A 80 -1.38 -9.54 5.79
C GLY A 80 -0.89 -10.60 4.81
N THR A 81 0.26 -10.36 4.18
CA THR A 81 0.85 -11.25 3.18
C THR A 81 1.40 -12.53 3.82
N ALA A 82 1.84 -12.48 5.08
CA ALA A 82 2.30 -13.66 5.82
C ALA A 82 1.19 -14.71 6.02
N PHE A 83 -0.06 -14.28 6.19
CA PHE A 83 -1.21 -15.17 6.40
C PHE A 83 -1.97 -15.51 5.11
N LEU A 84 -2.01 -14.59 4.12
CA LEU A 84 -2.67 -14.83 2.84
C LEU A 84 -1.77 -15.59 1.84
N GLY A 85 -0.45 -15.43 1.94
CA GLY A 85 0.52 -15.98 1.00
C GLY A 85 0.88 -15.00 -0.13
N GLY A 86 2.17 -14.75 -0.33
CA GLY A 86 2.69 -13.80 -1.32
C GLY A 86 2.30 -14.09 -2.78
N ALA A 87 2.11 -15.37 -3.12
CA ALA A 87 1.66 -15.80 -4.43
C ALA A 87 0.21 -15.32 -4.72
N ILE A 88 -0.67 -15.37 -3.72
CA ILE A 88 -2.07 -14.93 -3.85
C ILE A 88 -2.13 -13.40 -3.95
N VAL A 89 -1.33 -12.68 -3.14
CA VAL A 89 -1.24 -11.20 -3.20
C VAL A 89 -0.76 -10.70 -4.56
N THR A 90 0.16 -11.43 -5.18
CA THR A 90 0.75 -11.07 -6.48
C THR A 90 -0.02 -11.63 -7.68
N SER A 91 -0.90 -12.61 -7.46
CA SER A 91 -1.70 -13.21 -8.53
C SER A 91 -2.63 -12.21 -9.20
N GLY A 92 -2.93 -12.40 -10.49
CA GLY A 92 -3.94 -11.61 -11.22
C GLY A 92 -5.38 -12.13 -11.01
N SER A 93 -5.57 -13.15 -10.18
CA SER A 93 -6.82 -13.89 -10.01
C SER A 93 -7.34 -13.82 -8.57
N LEU A 94 -8.66 -13.93 -8.43
CA LEU A 94 -9.30 -14.03 -7.12
C LEU A 94 -9.23 -15.49 -6.64
N HIS A 95 -8.76 -15.68 -5.41
CA HIS A 95 -8.65 -16.99 -4.77
C HIS A 95 -9.69 -17.10 -3.65
N ALA A 96 -10.43 -18.20 -3.61
CA ALA A 96 -11.49 -18.42 -2.62
C ALA A 96 -11.56 -19.90 -2.27
N GLU A 97 -10.63 -20.35 -1.44
CA GLU A 97 -10.65 -21.71 -0.90
C GLU A 97 -11.36 -21.75 0.46
N LYS A 98 -11.00 -20.85 1.38
CA LYS A 98 -11.59 -20.72 2.72
C LYS A 98 -11.56 -19.27 3.19
N VAL A 99 -12.41 -18.93 4.16
CA VAL A 99 -12.37 -17.61 4.83
C VAL A 99 -11.05 -17.49 5.59
N LEU A 100 -10.26 -16.48 5.24
CA LEU A 100 -9.04 -16.14 5.97
C LEU A 100 -9.39 -15.27 7.17
N SER A 101 -9.33 -15.84 8.37
CA SER A 101 -9.60 -15.13 9.63
C SER A 101 -8.41 -15.18 10.59
N ALA A 102 -7.18 -15.27 10.08
CA ALA A 102 -5.95 -15.27 10.87
C ALA A 102 -5.16 -13.97 10.69
N GLY A 103 -4.28 -13.64 11.64
CA GLY A 103 -3.46 -12.42 11.57
C GLY A 103 -4.29 -11.13 11.53
N PRO A 104 -3.98 -10.17 10.64
CA PRO A 104 -4.65 -8.87 10.62
C PRO A 104 -6.10 -8.94 10.13
N TYR A 105 -6.47 -10.04 9.45
CA TYR A 105 -7.84 -10.29 8.96
C TYR A 105 -8.86 -10.46 10.10
N ARG A 106 -8.41 -10.58 11.35
CA ARG A 106 -9.28 -10.59 12.55
C ARG A 106 -9.74 -9.20 12.98
N PHE A 107 -9.04 -8.17 12.54
CA PHE A 107 -9.23 -6.78 12.96
C PHE A 107 -9.80 -5.93 11.82
N VAL A 108 -9.42 -6.23 10.58
CA VAL A 108 -9.89 -5.54 9.37
C VAL A 108 -9.91 -6.52 8.20
N ARG A 109 -10.93 -6.44 7.34
CA ARG A 109 -11.08 -7.38 6.21
C ARG A 109 -10.05 -7.19 5.11
N ASN A 110 -9.63 -5.94 4.88
CA ASN A 110 -8.78 -5.55 3.75
C ASN A 110 -7.45 -4.93 4.21
N PRO A 111 -6.64 -5.62 5.03
CA PRO A 111 -5.42 -5.06 5.63
C PRO A 111 -4.37 -4.69 4.59
N LEU A 112 -4.29 -5.42 3.47
CA LEU A 112 -3.32 -5.12 2.41
C LEU A 112 -3.61 -3.81 1.68
N TYR A 113 -4.89 -3.53 1.41
CA TYR A 113 -5.32 -2.27 0.79
C TYR A 113 -5.14 -1.09 1.76
N LEU A 114 -5.50 -1.28 3.04
CA LEU A 114 -5.27 -0.30 4.08
C LEU A 114 -3.77 0.00 4.24
N GLY A 115 -2.95 -1.04 4.35
CA GLY A 115 -1.49 -0.91 4.48
C GLY A 115 -0.85 -0.27 3.25
N SER A 116 -1.32 -0.58 2.04
CA SER A 116 -0.88 0.10 0.81
C SER A 116 -1.19 1.59 0.82
N TRP A 117 -2.37 1.98 1.29
CA TRP A 117 -2.78 3.37 1.32
C TRP A 117 -2.00 4.16 2.38
N ILE A 118 -1.81 3.60 3.58
CA ILE A 118 -0.99 4.19 4.64
C ILE A 118 0.47 4.33 4.17
N PHE A 119 1.05 3.27 3.58
CA PHE A 119 2.39 3.33 3.01
C PHE A 119 2.51 4.43 1.93
N SER A 120 1.51 4.50 1.04
CA SER A 120 1.46 5.50 -0.03
C SER A 120 1.39 6.92 0.53
N ALA A 121 0.70 7.15 1.66
CA ALA A 121 0.70 8.44 2.35
C ALA A 121 2.10 8.84 2.84
N GLY A 122 2.90 7.87 3.33
CA GLY A 122 4.30 8.10 3.70
C GLY A 122 5.20 8.44 2.51
N VAL A 123 4.94 7.89 1.32
CA VAL A 123 5.72 8.18 0.10
C VAL A 123 5.24 9.46 -0.61
N ALA A 124 3.96 9.82 -0.47
CA ALA A 124 3.33 10.94 -1.16
C ALA A 124 3.96 12.30 -0.82
N ILE A 125 4.67 12.43 0.31
CA ILE A 125 5.41 13.66 0.65
C ILE A 125 6.47 14.02 -0.41
N LEU A 126 6.96 13.03 -1.17
CA LEU A 126 7.96 13.22 -2.24
C LEU A 126 7.34 13.74 -3.55
N MET A 127 6.02 13.68 -3.68
CA MET A 127 5.30 14.18 -4.86
C MET A 127 5.08 15.69 -4.75
N PRO A 128 4.83 16.39 -5.88
CA PRO A 128 4.25 17.72 -5.83
C PRO A 128 2.97 17.73 -4.99
N PRO A 129 2.67 18.80 -4.24
CA PRO A 129 1.56 18.89 -3.30
C PRO A 129 0.19 18.46 -3.87
N GLN A 130 -0.15 19.02 -5.03
CA GLN A 130 -1.40 18.71 -5.73
C GLN A 130 -1.38 17.27 -6.27
N GLY A 131 -0.22 16.81 -6.73
CA GLY A 131 0.00 15.43 -7.17
C GLY A 131 -0.17 14.42 -6.03
N ALA A 132 0.28 14.75 -4.82
CA ALA A 132 0.08 13.96 -3.62
C ALA A 132 -1.40 13.83 -3.27
N VAL A 133 -2.15 14.94 -3.28
CA VAL A 133 -3.61 14.93 -3.03
C VAL A 133 -4.34 14.10 -4.08
N PHE A 134 -4.08 14.35 -5.37
CA PHE A 134 -4.64 13.56 -6.46
C PHE A 134 -4.35 12.08 -6.27
N PHE A 135 -3.08 11.73 -6.04
CA PHE A 135 -2.64 10.35 -5.92
C PHE A 135 -3.32 9.62 -4.77
N LEU A 136 -3.37 10.22 -3.57
CA LEU A 136 -3.99 9.60 -2.40
C LEU A 136 -5.50 9.42 -2.56
N VAL A 137 -6.20 10.41 -3.12
CA VAL A 137 -7.64 10.33 -3.37
C VAL A 137 -7.94 9.31 -4.46
N ALA A 138 -7.25 9.38 -5.60
CA ALA A 138 -7.45 8.45 -6.71
C ALA A 138 -7.14 7.01 -6.30
N GLN A 139 -6.08 6.81 -5.52
CA GLN A 139 -5.73 5.50 -4.98
C GLN A 139 -6.77 4.99 -3.99
N ALA A 140 -7.29 5.84 -3.09
CA ALA A 140 -8.36 5.46 -2.15
C ALA A 140 -9.62 4.99 -2.90
N VAL A 141 -10.06 5.77 -3.89
CA VAL A 141 -11.21 5.43 -4.74
C VAL A 141 -10.95 4.12 -5.48
N PHE A 142 -9.78 3.95 -6.08
CA PHE A 142 -9.42 2.74 -6.81
C PHE A 142 -9.42 1.49 -5.91
N TYR A 143 -8.79 1.57 -4.74
CA TYR A 143 -8.78 0.47 -3.78
C TYR A 143 -10.17 0.17 -3.25
N PHE A 144 -11.00 1.17 -2.97
CA PHE A 144 -12.38 0.95 -2.56
C PHE A 144 -13.17 0.18 -3.63
N ARG A 145 -13.00 0.51 -4.91
CA ARG A 145 -13.64 -0.22 -6.02
C ARG A 145 -13.16 -1.67 -6.13
N LEU A 146 -11.87 -1.92 -5.93
CA LEU A 146 -11.30 -3.27 -5.89
C LEU A 146 -11.87 -4.07 -4.72
N ILE A 147 -11.86 -3.51 -3.51
CA ILE A 147 -12.42 -4.13 -2.30
C ILE A 147 -13.87 -4.56 -2.54
N LEU A 148 -14.72 -3.66 -3.04
CA LEU A 148 -16.12 -4.01 -3.30
C LEU A 148 -16.28 -5.19 -4.26
N ARG A 149 -15.38 -5.30 -5.26
CA ARG A 149 -15.38 -6.42 -6.20
C ARG A 149 -14.91 -7.72 -5.53
N GLU A 150 -13.84 -7.66 -4.72
CA GLU A 150 -13.33 -8.82 -4.00
C GLU A 150 -14.35 -9.35 -3.00
N GLU A 151 -14.99 -8.46 -2.24
CA GLU A 151 -16.00 -8.82 -1.24
C GLU A 151 -17.23 -9.50 -1.88
N ASP A 152 -17.70 -9.00 -3.03
CA ASP A 152 -18.77 -9.67 -3.76
C ASP A 152 -18.38 -11.07 -4.21
N PHE A 153 -17.19 -11.20 -4.81
CA PHE A 153 -16.70 -12.48 -5.30
C PHE A 153 -16.57 -13.49 -4.18
N LEU A 154 -16.01 -13.07 -3.03
CA LEU A 154 -15.87 -13.89 -1.84
C LEU A 154 -17.24 -14.25 -1.24
N THR A 155 -18.19 -13.32 -1.23
CA THR A 155 -19.57 -13.58 -0.77
C THR A 155 -20.25 -14.64 -1.63
N VAL A 156 -20.15 -14.52 -2.96
CA VAL A 156 -20.74 -15.48 -3.91
C VAL A 156 -20.07 -16.85 -3.80
N ARG A 157 -18.74 -16.89 -3.66
CA ARG A 157 -17.99 -18.15 -3.70
C ARG A 157 -17.93 -18.89 -2.37
N LEU A 158 -17.79 -18.18 -1.26
CA LEU A 158 -17.65 -18.76 0.07
C LEU A 158 -18.98 -18.82 0.84
N GLY A 159 -20.02 -18.10 0.39
CA GLY A 159 -21.36 -18.15 0.96
C GLY A 159 -21.44 -17.73 2.43
N THR A 160 -22.28 -18.44 3.20
CA THR A 160 -22.62 -18.11 4.59
C THR A 160 -21.42 -17.90 5.54
N PRO A 161 -20.36 -18.74 5.52
CA PRO A 161 -19.15 -18.49 6.32
C PRO A 161 -18.55 -17.10 6.11
N TYR A 162 -18.51 -16.60 4.87
CA TYR A 162 -17.96 -15.28 4.59
C TYR A 162 -18.93 -14.16 4.98
N ILE A 163 -20.24 -14.37 4.85
CA ILE A 163 -21.25 -13.40 5.28
C ILE A 163 -21.15 -13.15 6.79
N GLU A 164 -20.97 -14.21 7.59
CA GLU A 164 -20.79 -14.09 9.04
C GLU A 164 -19.48 -13.38 9.41
N TYR A 165 -18.39 -13.68 8.70
CA TYR A 165 -17.15 -12.94 8.83
C TYR A 165 -17.29 -11.45 8.45
N HIS A 166 -17.97 -11.17 7.34
CA HIS A 166 -18.24 -9.83 6.82
C HIS A 166 -19.02 -8.96 7.81
N ARG A 167 -19.96 -9.55 8.56
CA ARG A 167 -20.76 -8.86 9.59
C ARG A 167 -19.94 -8.46 10.81
N ARG A 168 -18.93 -9.26 11.19
CA ARG A 168 -18.16 -9.06 12.43
C ARG A 168 -16.92 -8.20 12.24
N VAL A 169 -16.23 -8.36 11.12
CA VAL A 169 -14.97 -7.65 10.87
C VAL A 169 -15.24 -6.40 10.01
N PRO A 170 -14.75 -5.21 10.39
CA PRO A 170 -14.93 -4.00 9.58
C PRO A 170 -14.10 -4.04 8.30
N ARG A 171 -14.52 -3.26 7.29
CA ARG A 171 -13.89 -3.26 5.96
C ARG A 171 -12.49 -2.63 5.95
N LEU A 172 -12.34 -1.45 6.56
CA LEU A 172 -11.13 -0.61 6.47
C LEU A 172 -10.65 -0.05 7.82
N LEU A 173 -11.54 0.27 8.76
CA LEU A 173 -11.14 0.79 10.07
C LEU A 173 -10.88 -0.40 11.01
N PRO A 174 -9.62 -0.66 11.42
CA PRO A 174 -9.31 -1.83 12.24
C PRO A 174 -9.91 -1.69 13.64
N THR A 175 -10.37 -2.81 14.20
CA THR A 175 -10.77 -2.88 15.60
C THR A 175 -9.55 -3.00 16.51
N LEU A 176 -9.70 -2.60 17.79
CA LEU A 176 -8.66 -2.80 18.80
C LEU A 176 -8.56 -4.27 19.24
N PHE A 177 -9.67 -5.00 19.19
CA PHE A 177 -9.77 -6.40 19.61
C PHE A 177 -10.19 -7.29 18.44
N PRO A 178 -9.69 -8.54 18.37
CA PRO A 178 -10.03 -9.45 17.29
C PRO A 178 -11.53 -9.82 17.35
N GLN A 179 -12.22 -9.69 16.21
CA GLN A 179 -13.68 -9.89 16.14
C GLN A 179 -14.08 -11.35 15.86
N VAL A 180 -13.11 -12.17 15.43
CA VAL A 180 -13.32 -13.57 15.05
C VAL A 180 -12.19 -14.47 15.56
N PRO A 181 -12.45 -15.77 15.80
CA PRO A 181 -11.42 -16.76 16.08
C PRO A 181 -10.42 -16.89 14.93
N ALA A 182 -9.18 -17.23 15.28
CA ALA A 182 -8.13 -17.44 14.28
C ALA A 182 -8.39 -18.72 13.47
N SER A 183 -8.26 -18.64 12.14
CA SER A 183 -8.18 -19.82 11.28
C SER A 183 -6.82 -20.52 11.43
N ALA A 184 -6.73 -21.78 10.99
CA ALA A 184 -5.52 -22.62 11.15
C ALA A 184 -4.31 -22.20 10.26
N ASN A 185 -4.35 -21.04 9.62
CA ASN A 185 -3.29 -20.56 8.73
C ASN A 185 -2.02 -20.24 9.53
N ARG A 186 -0.89 -20.81 9.12
CA ARG A 186 0.43 -20.50 9.69
C ARG A 186 1.08 -19.34 8.93
N PRO A 187 1.73 -18.38 9.61
CA PRO A 187 2.38 -17.26 8.94
C PRO A 187 3.68 -17.70 8.26
N ASP A 188 3.89 -17.26 7.02
CA ASP A 188 5.17 -17.36 6.31
C ASP A 188 5.82 -15.98 6.20
N TRP A 189 6.56 -15.61 7.24
CA TRP A 189 7.20 -14.29 7.34
C TRP A 189 8.30 -14.09 6.30
N GLY A 190 9.10 -15.13 6.04
CA GLY A 190 10.22 -15.06 5.09
C GLY A 190 9.75 -14.75 3.68
N ARG A 191 8.76 -15.51 3.18
CA ARG A 191 8.18 -15.24 1.86
C ARG A 191 7.38 -13.96 1.82
N SER A 192 6.77 -13.55 2.94
CA SER A 192 6.03 -12.30 3.02
C SER A 192 6.92 -11.07 2.84
N VAL A 193 8.04 -11.01 3.56
CA VAL A 193 9.01 -9.90 3.41
C VAL A 193 9.53 -9.85 1.98
N LEU A 194 9.83 -11.01 1.38
CA LEU A 194 10.28 -11.09 -0.02
C LEU A 194 9.22 -10.60 -1.02
N ALA A 195 7.94 -10.94 -0.80
CA ALA A 195 6.84 -10.47 -1.64
C ALA A 195 6.56 -8.96 -1.50
N GLU A 196 6.92 -8.39 -0.34
CA GLU A 196 6.73 -7.00 0.04
C GLU A 196 8.04 -6.18 0.01
N VAL A 197 9.02 -6.57 -0.82
CA VAL A 197 10.33 -5.89 -0.91
C VAL A 197 10.21 -4.41 -1.29
N TYR A 198 9.24 -4.04 -2.13
CA TYR A 198 9.05 -2.63 -2.47
C TYR A 198 8.67 -1.80 -1.22
N PRO A 199 7.54 -2.05 -0.54
CA PRO A 199 7.17 -1.25 0.62
C PRO A 199 8.15 -1.41 1.79
N ALA A 200 8.71 -2.61 2.02
CA ALA A 200 9.71 -2.81 3.07
C ALA A 200 10.99 -2.03 2.79
N GLY A 201 11.58 -2.21 1.60
CA GLY A 201 12.82 -1.54 1.19
C GLY A 201 12.67 -0.03 1.16
N MET A 202 11.57 0.48 0.60
CA MET A 202 11.32 1.92 0.55
C MET A 202 11.17 2.54 1.94
N SER A 203 10.50 1.85 2.87
CA SER A 203 10.34 2.33 4.24
C SER A 203 11.68 2.38 4.98
N LEU A 204 12.57 1.41 4.75
CA LEU A 204 13.94 1.43 5.27
C LEU A 204 14.76 2.57 4.66
N CYS A 205 14.66 2.79 3.34
CA CYS A 205 15.31 3.91 2.67
C CYS A 205 14.83 5.26 3.24
N LEU A 206 13.52 5.44 3.44
CA LEU A 206 12.98 6.64 4.09
C LEU A 206 13.54 6.80 5.51
N ALA A 207 13.48 5.76 6.34
CA ALA A 207 13.96 5.81 7.71
C ALA A 207 15.46 6.19 7.82
N ALA A 208 16.28 5.67 6.90
CA ALA A 208 17.73 5.90 6.91
C ALA A 208 18.15 7.21 6.23
N LEU A 209 17.47 7.63 5.15
CA LEU A 209 17.97 8.68 4.25
C LEU A 209 17.13 9.96 4.29
N ALA A 210 15.91 9.95 4.85
CA ALA A 210 15.06 11.13 4.86
C ALA A 210 15.68 12.32 5.61
N TRP A 211 16.50 12.05 6.62
CA TRP A 211 17.23 13.05 7.39
C TRP A 211 18.34 13.79 6.62
N ARG A 212 18.69 13.30 5.42
CA ARG A 212 19.57 14.01 4.49
C ARG A 212 18.84 15.09 3.68
N TYR A 213 17.51 15.14 3.77
CA TYR A 213 16.63 16.07 3.05
C TYR A 213 16.90 16.17 1.54
N ASN A 214 17.43 15.09 0.95
CA ASN A 214 17.69 14.98 -0.47
C ASN A 214 16.56 14.21 -1.14
N VAL A 215 15.60 14.95 -1.70
CA VAL A 215 14.41 14.37 -2.36
C VAL A 215 14.80 13.53 -3.57
N GLN A 216 15.81 13.93 -4.35
CA GLN A 216 16.23 13.18 -5.53
C GLN A 216 16.75 11.79 -5.14
N LEU A 217 17.54 11.71 -4.07
CA LEU A 217 18.01 10.44 -3.51
C LEU A 217 16.84 9.52 -3.12
N LEU A 218 15.82 10.07 -2.45
CA LEU A 218 14.66 9.27 -2.03
C LEU A 218 13.79 8.84 -3.21
N ILE A 219 13.64 9.67 -4.24
CA ILE A 219 12.97 9.29 -5.49
C ILE A 219 13.75 8.16 -6.20
N GLN A 220 15.09 8.21 -6.18
CA GLN A 220 15.90 7.09 -6.68
C GLN A 220 15.65 5.81 -5.88
N CYS A 221 15.53 5.88 -4.55
CA CYS A 221 15.14 4.74 -3.73
C CYS A 221 13.77 4.17 -4.14
N VAL A 222 12.77 5.02 -4.42
CA VAL A 222 11.46 4.57 -4.93
C VAL A 222 11.65 3.73 -6.19
N MET A 223 12.41 4.24 -7.16
CA MET A 223 12.64 3.55 -8.43
C MET A 223 13.42 2.24 -8.26
N ILE A 224 14.46 2.24 -7.43
CA ILE A 224 15.30 1.05 -7.17
C ILE A 224 14.50 -0.04 -6.45
N CYS A 225 13.81 0.30 -5.36
CA CYS A 225 12.99 -0.66 -4.61
C CYS A 225 11.84 -1.20 -5.48
N PHE A 226 11.24 -0.34 -6.31
CA PHE A 226 10.19 -0.76 -7.23
C PHE A 226 10.75 -1.73 -8.28
N GLY A 227 11.86 -1.38 -8.94
CA GLY A 227 12.53 -2.24 -9.92
C GLY A 227 12.94 -3.58 -9.34
N LEU A 228 13.54 -3.59 -8.14
CA LEU A 228 13.91 -4.81 -7.43
C LEU A 228 12.68 -5.70 -7.17
N SER A 229 11.55 -5.11 -6.80
CA SER A 229 10.32 -5.87 -6.59
C SER A 229 9.80 -6.52 -7.87
N LEU A 230 9.98 -5.90 -9.04
CA LEU A 230 9.62 -6.49 -10.33
C LEU A 230 10.52 -7.70 -10.64
N VAL A 231 11.82 -7.58 -10.40
CA VAL A 231 12.80 -8.66 -10.61
C VAL A 231 12.46 -9.85 -9.72
N ILE A 232 12.22 -9.63 -8.44
CA ILE A 232 11.88 -10.70 -7.48
C ILE A 232 10.58 -11.40 -7.89
N ARG A 233 9.56 -10.64 -8.31
CA ARG A 233 8.29 -11.21 -8.80
C ARG A 233 8.49 -12.04 -10.06
N ALA A 234 9.34 -11.57 -10.99
CA ALA A 234 9.66 -12.31 -12.21
C ALA A 234 10.37 -13.63 -11.90
N LEU A 235 11.36 -13.62 -10.99
CA LEU A 235 12.09 -14.81 -10.56
C LEU A 235 11.17 -15.83 -9.89
N ALA A 236 10.33 -15.40 -8.95
CA ALA A 236 9.37 -16.26 -8.27
C ALA A 236 8.36 -16.91 -9.24
N SER A 237 7.96 -16.18 -10.29
CA SER A 237 7.06 -16.74 -11.32
C SER A 237 7.73 -17.84 -12.14
N LYS A 238 9.04 -17.74 -12.41
CA LYS A 238 9.80 -18.73 -13.17
C LYS A 238 9.94 -20.05 -12.40
N GLU A 239 10.22 -19.96 -11.10
CA GLU A 239 10.38 -21.11 -10.21
C GLU A 239 9.08 -21.92 -10.02
N SER A 240 7.92 -21.23 -10.03
CA SER A 240 6.61 -21.90 -10.02
C SER A 240 6.28 -22.66 -11.31
N ARG A 241 6.80 -22.22 -12.46
CA ARG A 241 6.60 -22.88 -13.75
C ARG A 241 7.51 -24.10 -13.93
N SER A 242 8.76 -24.02 -13.48
CA SER A 242 9.70 -25.14 -13.54
C SER A 242 9.32 -26.30 -12.62
N SER A 243 8.48 -26.07 -11.60
CA SER A 243 7.99 -27.11 -10.68
C SER A 243 6.67 -27.76 -11.13
N THR A 244 6.08 -27.31 -12.23
CA THR A 244 4.81 -27.84 -12.78
C THR A 244 4.96 -28.57 -14.12
N GLU A 245 6.15 -28.60 -14.72
CA GLU A 245 6.45 -29.51 -15.84
C GLU A 245 6.83 -30.90 -15.31
N PRO A 246 6.02 -31.95 -15.54
CA PRO A 246 6.50 -33.31 -15.34
C PRO A 246 7.59 -33.61 -16.39
N ALA A 247 8.70 -34.17 -15.91
CA ALA A 247 9.77 -34.71 -16.75
C ALA A 247 9.28 -35.89 -17.61
#